data_AF-A0A353YAH7-F1
#
_entry.id   AF-A0A353YAH7-F1
#
_cell.length_a   1.000
_cell.length_b   1.000
_cell.length_c   1.000
_cell.angle_alpha   90.00
_cell.angle_beta   90.00
_cell.angle_gamma   90.00
#
_symmetry.space_group_name_H-M   'P 1'
#
loop_
_entity.id
_entity.type
_entity.pdbx_description
1 polymer ?
#
loop_
_entity_poly.entity_id
_entity_poly.type
_entity_poly.pdbx_seq_one_letter_code
_entity_poly.pdbx_strand_id
1 'polypeptide(L)'
;QNHLLEHPLRPGGSGAPVELQIGIDSGEVVEIEGDCFGDTVNSAARLADLAGASQILTTQSVWDAIFPVQRTALRSMGPMYLRGKTESSHVYRVEWRAGQDGEATMIGRSAVRPQGEAWLELSFGAQQLRLDARTGKVSLGRATDAALQINDPRVSRLHATLEWRGGQFVVSDASSFGTWVYLGNQNEAIVLRRTECALVGNGSIVPGCARVDDNAPLIAFAVKARDGSA
;
A
#
# COMPACT_ATOMS: atom_id res chain seq x y z
N GLN A 1 -28.93 -16.00 -3.74
CA GLN A 1 -27.59 -16.63 -3.62
C GLN A 1 -27.36 -17.77 -4.64
N ASN A 2 -28.40 -18.45 -5.16
CA ASN A 2 -28.24 -19.60 -6.10
C ASN A 2 -27.83 -19.27 -7.54
N HIS A 3 -28.04 -18.03 -8.01
CA HIS A 3 -27.80 -17.68 -9.42
C HIS A 3 -26.34 -17.92 -9.87
N LEU A 4 -25.34 -17.67 -9.01
CA LEU A 4 -23.93 -17.90 -9.35
C LEU A 4 -23.53 -19.39 -9.29
N LEU A 5 -24.30 -20.23 -8.60
CA LEU A 5 -24.09 -21.69 -8.56
C LEU A 5 -24.72 -22.36 -9.80
N GLU A 6 -25.91 -21.91 -10.20
CA GLU A 6 -26.64 -22.43 -11.36
C GLU A 6 -26.12 -21.88 -12.69
N HIS A 7 -25.64 -20.62 -12.68
CA HIS A 7 -25.04 -19.94 -13.82
C HIS A 7 -23.66 -19.39 -13.43
N PRO A 8 -22.65 -20.26 -13.30
CA PRO A 8 -21.30 -19.81 -12.99
C PRO A 8 -20.80 -18.90 -14.10
N LEU A 9 -20.44 -17.67 -13.74
CA LEU A 9 -19.73 -16.75 -14.62
C LEU A 9 -18.39 -17.38 -14.99
N ARG A 10 -18.27 -17.83 -16.24
CA ARG A 10 -17.00 -18.32 -16.78
C ARG A 10 -16.24 -17.13 -17.33
N PRO A 11 -15.02 -16.83 -16.84
CA PRO A 11 -14.21 -15.76 -17.41
C PRO A 11 -13.94 -16.09 -18.88
N GLY A 12 -14.47 -15.26 -19.79
CA GLY A 12 -14.32 -15.42 -21.24
C GLY A 12 -13.02 -14.84 -21.82
N GLY A 13 -12.11 -14.36 -20.96
CA GLY A 13 -10.86 -13.74 -21.38
C GLY A 13 -9.75 -14.76 -21.59
N SER A 14 -9.03 -14.65 -22.70
CA SER A 14 -7.81 -15.43 -22.99
C SER A 14 -6.50 -14.69 -22.60
N GLY A 15 -6.62 -13.61 -21.81
CA GLY A 15 -5.53 -12.70 -21.45
C GLY A 15 -5.07 -12.83 -20.00
N ALA A 16 -4.29 -11.85 -19.54
CA ALA A 16 -3.88 -11.76 -18.14
C ALA A 16 -5.12 -11.72 -17.21
N PRO A 17 -5.06 -12.37 -16.04
CA PRO A 17 -6.18 -12.40 -15.10
C PRO A 17 -6.56 -10.98 -14.66
N VAL A 18 -7.86 -10.76 -14.45
CA VAL A 18 -8.35 -9.50 -13.88
C VAL A 18 -7.85 -9.39 -12.45
N GLU A 19 -7.10 -8.33 -12.15
CA GLU A 19 -6.64 -8.05 -10.81
C GLU A 19 -7.65 -7.19 -10.07
N LEU A 20 -8.03 -7.61 -8.86
CA LEU A 20 -8.97 -6.88 -8.01
C LEU A 20 -8.23 -6.08 -6.94
N GLN A 21 -8.77 -4.90 -6.67
CA GLN A 21 -8.41 -4.04 -5.54
C GLN A 21 -9.56 -4.10 -4.54
N ILE A 22 -9.28 -4.54 -3.31
CA ILE A 22 -10.33 -4.78 -2.32
C ILE A 22 -10.04 -4.01 -1.04
N GLY A 23 -11.04 -3.27 -0.57
CA GLY A 23 -11.05 -2.62 0.73
C GLY A 23 -12.17 -3.16 1.60
N ILE A 24 -11.86 -3.45 2.86
CA ILE A 24 -12.82 -3.99 3.83
C ILE A 24 -12.80 -3.10 5.08
N ASP A 25 -13.98 -2.68 5.53
CA ASP A 25 -14.16 -2.03 6.82
C ASP A 25 -15.40 -2.60 7.52
N SER A 26 -15.48 -2.41 8.84
CA SER A 26 -16.61 -2.83 9.68
C SER A 26 -17.01 -1.71 10.63
N GLY A 27 -18.32 -1.53 10.81
CA GLY A 27 -18.88 -0.48 11.66
C GLY A 27 -20.35 -0.20 11.33
N GLU A 28 -20.87 0.88 11.91
CA GLU A 28 -22.26 1.31 11.72
C GLU A 28 -22.49 1.85 10.31
N VAL A 29 -23.62 1.46 9.71
CA VAL A 29 -24.08 1.92 8.40
C VAL A 29 -25.59 2.15 8.45
N VAL A 30 -26.07 3.10 7.64
CA VAL A 30 -27.50 3.39 7.47
C VAL A 30 -27.91 2.91 6.09
N GLU A 31 -28.93 2.05 6.02
CA GLU A 31 -29.50 1.57 4.76
C GLU A 31 -30.73 2.41 4.38
N ILE A 32 -30.72 2.98 3.17
CA ILE A 32 -31.83 3.77 2.60
C ILE A 32 -32.06 3.30 1.18
N GLU A 33 -33.29 2.89 0.86
CA GLU A 33 -33.69 2.46 -0.49
C GLU A 33 -32.78 1.36 -1.10
N GLY A 34 -32.19 0.50 -0.24
CA GLY A 34 -31.31 -0.60 -0.66
C GLY A 34 -29.85 -0.20 -0.89
N ASP A 35 -29.46 1.04 -0.56
CA ASP A 35 -28.07 1.51 -0.58
C ASP A 35 -27.56 1.82 0.85
N CYS A 36 -26.26 1.66 1.06
CA CYS A 36 -25.61 1.78 2.37
C CYS A 36 -24.80 3.08 2.47
N PHE A 37 -25.06 3.87 3.51
CA PHE A 37 -24.40 5.14 3.78
C PHE A 37 -23.68 5.11 5.13
N GLY A 38 -22.54 5.81 5.22
CA GLY A 38 -21.81 5.99 6.46
C GLY A 38 -20.30 5.99 6.27
N ASP A 39 -19.59 6.33 7.34
CA ASP A 39 -18.13 6.40 7.34
C ASP A 39 -17.46 5.05 7.07
N THR A 40 -18.08 3.94 7.48
CA THR A 40 -17.58 2.58 7.20
C THR A 40 -17.59 2.27 5.70
N VAL A 41 -18.66 2.60 4.98
CA VAL A 41 -18.74 2.37 3.52
C VAL A 41 -17.71 3.23 2.78
N ASN A 42 -17.60 4.50 3.17
CA ASN A 42 -16.61 5.42 2.63
C ASN A 42 -15.17 4.95 2.89
N SER A 43 -14.91 4.38 4.07
CA SER A 43 -13.59 3.85 4.45
C SER A 43 -13.23 2.59 3.65
N ALA A 44 -14.18 1.66 3.46
CA ALA A 44 -13.99 0.48 2.62
C ALA A 44 -13.66 0.85 1.17
N ALA A 45 -14.39 1.81 0.58
CA ALA A 45 -14.10 2.31 -0.78
C ALA A 45 -12.69 2.91 -0.88
N ARG A 46 -12.29 3.74 0.10
CA ARG A 46 -10.95 4.36 0.13
C ARG A 46 -9.83 3.34 0.28
N LEU A 47 -10.07 2.24 1.01
CA LEU A 47 -9.12 1.14 1.11
C LEU A 47 -8.99 0.38 -0.21
N ALA A 48 -10.06 0.26 -0.99
CA ALA A 48 -9.99 -0.31 -2.33
C ALA A 48 -9.16 0.59 -3.26
N ASP A 49 -9.39 1.91 -3.24
CA ASP A 49 -8.58 2.89 -4.02
C ASP A 49 -7.09 2.86 -3.64
N LEU A 50 -6.79 2.50 -2.39
CA LEU A 50 -5.44 2.38 -1.85
C LEU A 50 -4.78 1.04 -2.20
N ALA A 51 -5.58 -0.01 -2.36
CA ALA A 51 -5.09 -1.35 -2.61
C ALA A 51 -4.40 -1.42 -3.98
N GLY A 52 -3.20 -2.00 -4.00
CA GLY A 52 -2.56 -2.41 -5.23
C GLY A 52 -3.30 -3.54 -5.93
N ALA A 53 -2.85 -3.89 -7.13
CA ALA A 53 -3.43 -4.97 -7.88
C ALA A 53 -3.32 -6.31 -7.11
N SER A 54 -4.40 -7.10 -7.11
CA SER A 54 -4.50 -8.35 -6.33
C SER A 54 -4.34 -8.17 -4.81
N GLN A 55 -4.52 -6.96 -4.28
CA GLN A 55 -4.34 -6.64 -2.86
C GLN A 55 -5.68 -6.42 -2.15
N ILE A 56 -5.72 -6.84 -0.89
CA ILE A 56 -6.84 -6.62 0.02
C ILE A 56 -6.32 -5.83 1.22
N LEU A 57 -6.95 -4.69 1.51
CA LEU A 57 -6.67 -3.86 2.68
C LEU A 57 -7.87 -3.83 3.61
N THR A 58 -7.60 -3.78 4.91
CA THR A 58 -8.63 -3.73 5.94
C THR A 58 -8.21 -2.88 7.14
N THR A 59 -9.15 -2.55 8.02
CA THR A 59 -8.95 -1.70 9.20
C THR A 59 -8.80 -2.48 10.52
N GLN A 60 -8.46 -1.73 11.58
CA GLN A 60 -8.56 -2.17 12.97
C GLN A 60 -9.94 -2.71 13.36
N SER A 61 -11.03 -2.06 12.93
CA SER A 61 -12.38 -2.50 13.32
C SER A 61 -12.71 -3.89 12.76
N VAL A 62 -12.22 -4.22 11.56
CA VAL A 62 -12.32 -5.59 11.03
C VAL A 62 -11.44 -6.56 11.82
N TRP A 63 -10.21 -6.17 12.16
CA TRP A 63 -9.35 -7.00 13.03
C TRP A 63 -10.05 -7.36 14.35
N ASP A 64 -10.74 -6.40 14.96
CA ASP A 64 -11.46 -6.59 16.20
C ASP A 64 -12.70 -7.48 16.02
N ALA A 65 -13.38 -7.37 14.87
CA ALA A 65 -14.60 -8.13 14.55
C ALA A 65 -14.38 -9.58 14.11
N ILE A 66 -13.19 -9.95 13.64
CA ILE A 66 -12.90 -11.31 13.15
C ILE A 66 -12.29 -12.23 14.21
N PHE A 67 -12.36 -13.55 13.96
CA PHE A 67 -11.81 -14.56 14.86
C PHE A 67 -10.27 -14.54 14.88
N PRO A 68 -9.64 -14.90 16.02
CA PRO A 68 -8.17 -14.95 16.13
C PRO A 68 -7.46 -15.77 15.06
N VAL A 69 -8.07 -16.86 14.59
CA VAL A 69 -7.51 -17.69 13.51
C VAL A 69 -7.39 -16.92 12.19
N GLN A 70 -8.34 -16.03 11.89
CA GLN A 70 -8.34 -15.22 10.67
C GLN A 70 -7.30 -14.08 10.74
N ARG A 71 -6.99 -13.59 11.95
CA ARG A 71 -5.94 -12.58 12.19
C ARG A 71 -4.56 -13.02 11.74
N THR A 72 -4.30 -14.32 11.65
CA THR A 72 -3.02 -14.87 11.18
C THR A 72 -2.72 -14.53 9.71
N ALA A 73 -3.75 -14.26 8.91
CA ALA A 73 -3.61 -13.81 7.53
C ALA A 73 -3.38 -12.30 7.41
N LEU A 74 -3.48 -11.53 8.50
CA LEU A 74 -3.36 -10.08 8.46
C LEU A 74 -1.94 -9.62 8.77
N ARG A 75 -1.46 -8.63 8.01
CA ARG A 75 -0.15 -8.00 8.19
C ARG A 75 -0.35 -6.52 8.44
N SER A 76 0.06 -6.08 9.63
CA SER A 76 -0.03 -4.67 10.05
C SER A 76 0.80 -3.78 9.14
N MET A 77 0.16 -2.74 8.61
CA MET A 77 0.81 -1.67 7.85
C MET A 77 0.97 -0.37 8.65
N GLY A 78 0.38 -0.30 9.84
CA GLY A 78 0.44 0.85 10.71
C GLY A 78 -0.70 1.86 10.48
N PRO A 79 -0.65 3.02 11.14
CA PRO A 79 -1.67 4.05 11.01
C PRO A 79 -1.62 4.71 9.63
N MET A 80 -2.78 4.92 9.02
CA MET A 80 -2.96 5.65 7.77
C MET A 80 -4.15 6.61 7.91
N TYR A 81 -4.02 7.80 7.32
CA TYR A 81 -5.13 8.74 7.25
C TYR A 81 -5.98 8.42 6.04
N LEU A 82 -7.19 7.93 6.28
CA LEU A 82 -8.20 7.81 5.22
C LEU A 82 -8.91 9.16 5.12
N ARG A 83 -9.04 9.69 3.91
CA ARG A 83 -9.71 10.97 3.62
C ARG A 83 -10.99 11.09 4.44
N GLY A 84 -11.29 12.24 5.04
CA GLY A 84 -12.56 12.43 5.77
C GLY A 84 -12.70 11.67 7.10
N LYS A 85 -11.68 10.94 7.56
CA LYS A 85 -11.56 10.57 8.98
C LYS A 85 -10.64 11.55 9.70
N THR A 86 -11.08 11.99 10.87
CA THR A 86 -10.31 12.88 11.76
C THR A 86 -9.10 12.15 12.36
N GLU A 87 -9.20 10.82 12.53
CA GLU A 87 -8.18 9.99 13.15
C GLU A 87 -7.56 9.02 12.14
N SER A 88 -6.25 8.77 12.30
CA SER A 88 -5.57 7.73 11.53
C SER A 88 -6.15 6.35 11.87
N SER A 89 -6.51 5.57 10.85
CA SER A 89 -6.94 4.19 11.01
C SER A 89 -5.75 3.25 10.86
N HIS A 90 -5.60 2.28 11.76
CA HIS A 90 -4.60 1.22 11.58
C HIS A 90 -5.03 0.32 10.43
N VAL A 91 -4.19 0.19 9.41
CA VAL A 91 -4.47 -0.59 8.20
C VAL A 91 -3.69 -1.90 8.23
N TYR A 92 -4.32 -2.96 7.73
CA TYR A 92 -3.76 -4.28 7.57
C TYR A 92 -3.92 -4.75 6.13
N ARG A 93 -2.91 -5.46 5.62
CA ARG A 93 -2.99 -6.23 4.38
C ARG A 93 -3.45 -7.65 4.69
N VAL A 94 -4.36 -8.19 3.88
CA VAL A 94 -4.76 -9.61 3.96
C VAL A 94 -3.91 -10.46 3.03
N GLU A 95 -3.26 -11.46 3.60
CA GLU A 95 -2.55 -12.53 2.90
C GLU A 95 -3.53 -13.64 2.53
N TRP A 96 -4.24 -13.47 1.42
CA TRP A 96 -5.31 -14.37 0.99
C TRP A 96 -4.83 -15.57 0.14
N ARG A 97 -3.59 -15.55 -0.34
CA ARG A 97 -3.00 -16.63 -1.16
C ARG A 97 -2.31 -17.74 -0.33
N ALA A 98 -2.51 -17.77 0.98
CA ALA A 98 -1.96 -18.84 1.82
C ALA A 98 -2.67 -20.17 1.52
N GLY A 99 -2.07 -21.01 0.66
CA GLY A 99 -2.55 -22.37 0.38
C GLY A 99 -2.64 -22.78 -1.09
N GLN A 100 -2.37 -21.90 -2.06
CA GLN A 100 -2.41 -22.29 -3.49
C GLN A 100 -1.19 -23.11 -3.95
N ASP A 101 -0.15 -23.26 -3.12
CA ASP A 101 0.99 -24.17 -3.32
C ASP A 101 0.84 -25.49 -2.53
N GLY A 102 -0.40 -25.96 -2.35
CA GLY A 102 -0.76 -27.06 -1.45
C GLY A 102 -0.56 -28.49 -1.95
N GLU A 103 -0.05 -28.71 -3.17
CA GLU A 103 0.29 -30.07 -3.66
C GLU A 103 1.79 -30.40 -3.62
N ALA A 104 2.60 -29.62 -2.89
CA ALA A 104 3.94 -30.04 -2.51
C ALA A 104 3.96 -30.48 -1.05
N THR A 105 3.47 -31.69 -0.78
CA THR A 105 3.85 -32.45 0.42
C THR A 105 5.38 -32.45 0.53
N MET A 106 5.92 -31.93 1.63
CA MET A 106 7.06 -32.51 2.34
C MET A 106 7.24 -31.83 3.70
N ILE A 107 7.39 -32.69 4.70
CA ILE A 107 7.48 -32.42 6.14
C ILE A 107 8.73 -31.60 6.46
N GLY A 108 8.58 -30.65 7.39
CA GLY A 108 9.68 -30.24 8.26
C GLY A 108 10.54 -29.10 7.75
N ARG A 109 10.02 -27.88 7.87
CA ARG A 109 10.69 -26.69 8.42
C ARG A 109 9.78 -25.50 8.17
N SER A 110 9.50 -24.71 9.21
CA SER A 110 9.01 -23.34 9.08
C SER A 110 10.03 -22.53 8.30
N ALA A 111 10.06 -22.70 6.98
CA ALA A 111 10.58 -21.70 6.09
C ALA A 111 9.41 -20.75 5.90
N VAL A 112 9.49 -19.58 6.56
CA VAL A 112 8.86 -18.37 6.04
C VAL A 112 9.32 -18.29 4.59
N ARG A 113 8.51 -18.80 3.66
CA ARG A 113 8.73 -18.54 2.23
C ARG A 113 8.69 -17.03 2.13
N PRO A 114 9.74 -16.37 1.62
CA PRO A 114 9.63 -14.96 1.30
C PRO A 114 8.40 -14.82 0.42
N GLN A 115 7.47 -13.95 0.81
CA GLN A 115 6.47 -13.41 -0.10
C GLN A 115 7.14 -13.18 -1.45
N GLY A 116 6.50 -13.58 -2.55
CA GLY A 116 7.05 -13.42 -3.90
C GLY A 116 7.75 -12.07 -4.03
N GLU A 117 8.96 -12.06 -4.62
CA GLU A 117 9.88 -10.92 -4.62
C GLU A 117 9.12 -9.61 -4.89
N ALA A 118 8.81 -8.86 -3.83
CA ALA A 118 8.20 -7.55 -3.96
C ALA A 118 9.30 -6.53 -4.16
N TRP A 119 9.06 -5.56 -5.03
CA TRP A 119 9.98 -4.44 -5.23
C TRP A 119 9.21 -3.12 -5.33
N LEU A 120 9.86 -2.06 -4.88
CA LEU A 120 9.41 -0.68 -5.02
C LEU A 120 10.11 -0.08 -6.23
N GLU A 121 9.34 0.48 -7.14
CA GLU A 121 9.82 1.32 -8.24
C GLU A 121 9.57 2.79 -7.89
N LEU A 122 10.56 3.64 -8.15
CA LEU A 122 10.47 5.09 -8.03
C LEU A 122 10.87 5.74 -9.34
N SER A 123 10.13 6.78 -9.73
CA SER A 123 10.40 7.59 -10.91
C SER A 123 10.42 9.07 -10.55
N PHE A 124 11.49 9.77 -10.91
CA PHE A 124 11.60 11.22 -10.75
C PHE A 124 12.38 11.82 -11.93
N GLY A 125 11.70 12.57 -12.79
CA GLY A 125 12.28 13.04 -14.05
C GLY A 125 12.80 11.87 -14.89
N ALA A 126 14.10 11.88 -15.22
CA ALA A 126 14.77 10.79 -15.93
C ALA A 126 15.31 9.68 -15.01
N GLN A 127 15.28 9.85 -13.69
CA GLN A 127 15.81 8.90 -12.73
C GLN A 127 14.77 7.81 -12.43
N GLN A 128 15.25 6.57 -12.41
CA GLN A 128 14.49 5.39 -12.04
C GLN A 128 15.26 4.62 -10.98
N LEU A 129 14.62 4.29 -9.87
CA LEU A 129 15.23 3.53 -8.77
C LEU A 129 14.33 2.35 -8.41
N ARG A 130 14.95 1.18 -8.24
CA ARG A 130 14.29 -0.04 -7.79
C ARG A 130 14.87 -0.48 -6.45
N LEU A 131 13.98 -0.80 -5.51
CA LEU A 131 14.34 -1.33 -4.21
C LEU A 131 13.62 -2.66 -3.99
N ASP A 132 14.31 -3.63 -3.45
CA ASP A 132 13.76 -4.90 -2.98
C ASP A 132 14.11 -5.13 -1.50
N ALA A 133 13.73 -6.30 -0.98
CA ALA A 133 14.02 -6.67 0.40
C ALA A 133 15.52 -6.74 0.77
N ARG A 134 16.42 -6.73 -0.23
CA ARG A 134 17.88 -6.81 -0.06
C ARG A 134 18.59 -5.48 -0.27
N THR A 135 17.91 -4.50 -0.88
CA THR A 135 18.49 -3.22 -1.32
C THR A 135 19.02 -2.34 -0.18
N GLY A 136 18.71 -2.68 1.09
CA GLY A 136 19.10 -1.86 2.23
C GLY A 136 18.39 -0.51 2.22
N LYS A 137 18.83 0.39 3.10
CA LYS A 137 18.24 1.72 3.25
C LYS A 137 18.79 2.65 2.18
N VAL A 138 17.90 3.28 1.41
CA VAL A 138 18.27 4.27 0.39
C VAL A 138 17.81 5.67 0.79
N SER A 139 18.52 6.69 0.32
CA SER A 139 18.25 8.10 0.64
C SER A 139 17.59 8.84 -0.52
N LEU A 140 16.62 9.69 -0.17
CA LEU A 140 16.01 10.70 -1.05
C LEU A 140 16.45 12.07 -0.53
N GLY A 141 16.90 12.95 -1.42
CA GLY A 141 17.24 14.31 -1.00
C GLY A 141 18.05 15.08 -2.02
N ARG A 142 18.43 16.31 -1.65
CA ARG A 142 19.16 17.22 -2.53
C ARG A 142 20.64 16.93 -2.66
N ALA A 143 21.22 16.16 -1.73
CA ALA A 143 22.63 15.84 -1.79
C ALA A 143 22.98 15.02 -3.05
N THR A 144 24.16 15.24 -3.61
CA THR A 144 24.62 14.58 -4.85
C THR A 144 24.88 13.09 -4.67
N ASP A 145 25.04 12.63 -3.42
CA ASP A 145 25.22 11.24 -3.01
C ASP A 145 23.90 10.57 -2.60
N ALA A 146 22.76 11.27 -2.70
CA ALA A 146 21.46 10.66 -2.49
C ALA A 146 21.15 9.62 -3.58
N ALA A 147 20.58 8.47 -3.19
CA ALA A 147 20.21 7.43 -4.15
C ALA A 147 19.19 7.93 -5.19
N LEU A 148 18.26 8.80 -4.75
CA LEU A 148 17.45 9.62 -5.65
C LEU A 148 17.72 11.11 -5.35
N GLN A 149 18.53 11.72 -6.19
CA GLN A 149 18.86 13.15 -6.10
C GLN A 149 17.69 14.03 -6.56
N ILE A 150 17.33 15.02 -5.76
CA ILE A 150 16.22 15.94 -6.03
C ILE A 150 16.73 17.37 -5.91
N ASN A 151 16.97 18.02 -7.05
CA ASN A 151 17.53 19.37 -7.08
C ASN A 151 16.44 20.44 -6.88
N ASP A 152 15.93 20.55 -5.65
CA ASP A 152 14.94 21.56 -5.27
C ASP A 152 15.32 22.20 -3.91
N PRO A 153 15.32 23.54 -3.77
CA PRO A 153 15.75 24.22 -2.55
C PRO A 153 14.92 23.88 -1.31
N ARG A 154 13.66 23.46 -1.48
CA ARG A 154 12.76 23.00 -0.38
C ARG A 154 13.17 21.62 0.13
N VAL A 155 14.00 20.89 -0.61
CA VAL A 155 14.42 19.55 -0.27
C VAL A 155 15.71 19.59 0.55
N SER A 156 15.64 19.09 1.79
CA SER A 156 16.80 18.82 2.65
C SER A 156 17.83 17.91 1.97
N ARG A 157 19.11 18.04 2.36
CA ARG A 157 20.21 17.22 1.81
C ARG A 157 19.95 15.72 1.97
N LEU A 158 19.59 15.30 3.18
CA LEU A 158 18.97 14.02 3.49
C LEU A 158 17.51 14.32 3.88
N HIS A 159 16.57 14.08 2.98
CA HIS A 159 15.18 14.47 3.18
C HIS A 159 14.34 13.34 3.75
N ALA A 160 14.39 12.19 3.08
CA ALA A 160 13.68 10.99 3.49
C ALA A 160 14.54 9.76 3.17
N THR A 161 14.17 8.64 3.77
CA THR A 161 14.80 7.36 3.48
C THR A 161 13.75 6.32 3.17
N LEU A 162 14.07 5.39 2.29
CA LEU A 162 13.25 4.25 1.96
C LEU A 162 13.97 2.97 2.34
N GLU A 163 13.25 2.04 2.96
CA GLU A 163 13.79 0.74 3.32
C GLU A 163 12.69 -0.33 3.30
N TRP A 164 13.07 -1.57 3.05
CA TRP A 164 12.22 -2.72 3.33
C TRP A 164 12.35 -3.08 4.81
N ARG A 165 11.25 -2.97 5.57
CA ARG A 165 11.23 -3.26 7.01
C ARG A 165 9.91 -3.89 7.42
N GLY A 166 9.98 -5.05 8.08
CA GLY A 166 8.77 -5.74 8.57
C GLY A 166 7.83 -6.24 7.48
N GLY A 167 8.34 -6.55 6.28
CA GLY A 167 7.53 -7.09 5.17
C GLY A 167 6.86 -6.04 4.30
N GLN A 168 7.31 -4.79 4.35
CA GLN A 168 6.76 -3.66 3.61
C GLN A 168 7.85 -2.63 3.29
N PHE A 169 7.60 -1.81 2.28
CA PHE A 169 8.42 -0.64 1.99
C PHE A 169 7.96 0.53 2.87
N VAL A 170 8.90 1.14 3.58
CA VAL A 170 8.63 2.25 4.50
C VAL A 170 9.40 3.48 4.03
N VAL A 171 8.70 4.62 3.97
CA VAL A 171 9.31 5.94 3.84
C VAL A 171 9.38 6.60 5.22
N SER A 172 10.56 7.08 5.61
CA SER A 172 10.78 7.81 6.86
C SER A 172 11.26 9.24 6.55
N ASP A 173 10.59 10.23 7.10
CA ASP A 173 10.94 11.65 6.96
C ASP A 173 12.05 12.04 7.95
N ALA A 174 13.09 12.71 7.45
CA ALA A 174 14.18 13.29 8.24
C ALA A 174 14.39 14.78 7.91
N SER A 175 13.41 15.41 7.26
CA SER A 175 13.55 16.72 6.65
C SER A 175 13.23 17.87 7.60
N SER A 176 13.38 19.09 7.09
CA SER A 176 12.98 20.32 7.79
C SER A 176 11.54 20.73 7.49
N PHE A 177 11.02 20.42 6.30
CA PHE A 177 9.71 20.90 5.84
C PHE A 177 8.65 19.79 5.75
N GLY A 178 9.03 18.53 5.94
CA GLY A 178 8.15 17.38 5.89
C GLY A 178 8.09 16.73 4.51
N THR A 179 7.47 15.56 4.47
CA THR A 179 7.27 14.76 3.25
C THR A 179 5.77 14.49 3.08
N TRP A 180 5.21 14.77 1.91
CA TRP A 180 3.81 14.51 1.59
C TRP A 180 3.70 13.23 0.78
N VAL A 181 2.98 12.23 1.31
CA VAL A 181 2.77 10.95 0.63
C VAL A 181 1.31 10.84 0.21
N TYR A 182 1.09 10.71 -1.09
CA TYR A 182 -0.21 10.46 -1.69
C TYR A 182 -0.25 9.02 -2.13
N LEU A 183 -1.21 8.25 -1.61
CA LEU A 183 -1.36 6.83 -1.94
C LEU A 183 -2.57 6.63 -2.86
N GLY A 184 -2.41 5.75 -3.85
CA GLY A 184 -3.38 5.53 -4.92
C GLY A 184 -3.81 6.84 -5.59
N ASN A 185 -5.11 7.00 -5.75
CA ASN A 185 -5.72 8.19 -6.35
C ASN A 185 -6.16 9.25 -5.32
N GLN A 186 -5.64 9.20 -4.09
CA GLN A 186 -6.04 10.13 -3.04
C GLN A 186 -5.53 11.56 -3.31
N ASN A 187 -6.38 12.54 -2.97
CA ASN A 187 -6.03 13.96 -3.06
C ASN A 187 -5.43 14.53 -1.76
N GLU A 188 -5.68 13.88 -0.63
CA GLU A 188 -5.10 14.26 0.66
C GLU A 188 -3.77 13.52 0.86
N ALA A 189 -2.80 14.20 1.44
CA ALA A 189 -1.50 13.61 1.73
C ALA A 189 -1.45 13.09 3.16
N ILE A 190 -0.75 11.96 3.34
CA ILE A 190 -0.15 11.62 4.62
C ILE A 190 1.09 12.51 4.78
N VAL A 191 1.02 13.48 5.68
CA VAL A 191 2.12 14.42 5.94
C VAL A 191 3.04 13.84 7.01
N LEU A 192 4.28 13.56 6.61
CA LEU A 192 5.31 13.05 7.50
C LEU A 192 6.16 14.20 8.04
N ARG A 193 6.36 14.21 9.36
CA ARG A 193 7.21 15.18 10.06
C ARG A 193 8.00 14.45 11.13
N ARG A 194 9.20 13.99 10.78
CA ARG A 194 9.99 13.05 11.61
C ARG A 194 9.22 11.76 11.93
N THR A 195 8.28 11.41 11.07
CA THR A 195 7.47 10.21 11.13
C THR A 195 7.67 9.40 9.87
N GLU A 196 7.02 8.25 9.80
CA GLU A 196 7.16 7.29 8.72
C GLU A 196 5.81 6.71 8.31
N CYS A 197 5.75 6.16 7.09
CA CYS A 197 4.56 5.52 6.56
C CYS A 197 4.95 4.37 5.64
N ALA A 198 4.12 3.32 5.64
CA ALA A 198 4.24 2.22 4.69
C ALA A 198 3.72 2.65 3.32
N LEU A 199 4.48 2.33 2.27
CA LEU A 199 4.06 2.50 0.88
C LEU A 199 3.34 1.24 0.40
N VAL A 200 2.19 1.44 -0.24
CA VAL A 200 1.38 0.37 -0.84
C VAL A 200 0.78 0.79 -2.16
N GLY A 201 0.49 -0.21 -2.99
CA GLY A 201 -0.05 0.01 -4.33
C GLY A 201 0.86 0.93 -5.13
N ASN A 202 0.35 2.09 -5.51
CA ASN A 202 1.08 3.12 -6.22
C ASN A 202 0.76 4.49 -5.64
N GLY A 203 1.48 5.53 -6.06
CA GLY A 203 1.17 6.90 -5.66
C GLY A 203 2.33 7.85 -5.92
N SER A 204 2.40 8.91 -5.12
CA SER A 204 3.48 9.90 -5.23
C SER A 204 3.99 10.37 -3.87
N ILE A 205 5.29 10.58 -3.79
CA ILE A 205 5.98 11.24 -2.67
C ILE A 205 6.40 12.63 -3.14
N VAL A 206 6.06 13.66 -2.36
CA VAL A 206 6.42 15.05 -2.62
C VAL A 206 7.23 15.59 -1.44
N PRO A 207 8.56 15.68 -1.57
CA PRO A 207 9.43 16.23 -0.54
C PRO A 207 9.29 17.75 -0.39
N GLY A 208 9.12 18.22 0.85
CA GLY A 208 9.27 19.63 1.23
C GLY A 208 8.11 20.56 0.88
N CYS A 209 7.09 20.12 0.14
CA CYS A 209 5.94 20.94 -0.22
C CYS A 209 4.69 20.11 -0.56
N ALA A 210 3.55 20.78 -0.71
CA ALA A 210 2.33 20.12 -1.17
C ALA A 210 2.38 19.87 -2.69
N ARG A 211 1.65 18.88 -3.19
CA ARG A 211 1.56 18.55 -4.63
C ARG A 211 1.03 19.71 -5.49
N VAL A 212 0.26 20.61 -4.90
CA VAL A 212 -0.35 21.77 -5.59
C VAL A 212 0.60 22.96 -5.72
N ASP A 213 1.75 22.92 -5.05
CA ASP A 213 2.72 24.00 -5.11
C ASP A 213 3.47 23.98 -6.46
N ASP A 214 3.86 25.17 -6.94
CA ASP A 214 4.57 25.30 -8.20
C ASP A 214 5.84 24.44 -8.23
N ASN A 215 6.00 23.69 -9.33
CA ASN A 215 7.10 22.76 -9.58
C ASN A 215 7.39 21.81 -8.42
N ALA A 216 6.35 21.31 -7.73
CA ALA A 216 6.49 20.32 -6.67
C ALA A 216 7.31 19.10 -7.17
N PRO A 217 8.33 18.64 -6.42
CA PRO A 217 9.19 17.53 -6.82
C PRO A 217 8.45 16.19 -6.65
N LEU A 218 7.59 15.86 -7.61
CA LEU A 218 6.73 14.69 -7.56
C LEU A 218 7.51 13.43 -7.95
N ILE A 219 7.72 12.55 -6.97
CA ILE A 219 8.32 11.22 -7.16
C ILE A 219 7.18 10.22 -7.27
N ALA A 220 6.97 9.62 -8.43
CA ALA A 220 6.02 8.53 -8.55
C ALA A 220 6.59 7.26 -7.92
N PHE A 221 5.74 6.45 -7.29
CA PHE A 221 6.13 5.14 -6.77
C PHE A 221 5.12 4.05 -7.13
N ALA A 222 5.59 2.82 -7.23
CA ALA A 222 4.75 1.63 -7.33
C ALA A 222 5.38 0.44 -6.61
N VAL A 223 4.62 -0.21 -5.74
CA VAL A 223 4.96 -1.50 -5.15
C VAL A 223 4.47 -2.59 -6.10
N LYS A 224 5.41 -3.39 -6.58
CA LYS A 224 5.18 -4.54 -7.45
C LYS A 224 5.44 -5.83 -6.67
N ALA A 225 4.74 -6.88 -7.05
CA ALA A 225 5.03 -8.24 -6.61
C ALA A 225 5.27 -9.10 -7.85
N ARG A 226 6.22 -10.03 -7.77
CA ARG A 226 6.38 -11.04 -8.81
C ARG A 226 5.20 -12.01 -8.71
N ASP A 227 4.34 -12.05 -9.72
CA ASP A 227 3.37 -13.14 -9.82
C ASP A 227 4.13 -14.45 -9.96
N GLY A 228 3.74 -15.44 -9.16
CA GLY A 228 4.35 -16.77 -9.14
C GLY A 228 4.02 -17.62 -10.38
N SER A 229 3.62 -17.03 -11.50
CA SER A 229 3.36 -17.76 -12.73
C SER A 229 4.67 -18.12 -13.45
N ALA A 230 5.15 -19.33 -13.19
CA ALA A 230 6.01 -20.09 -14.07
C ALA A 230 5.30 -21.39 -14.44
#